data_AF-A0A4Q1R5D2-F1
#
_entry.id   AF-A0A4Q1R5D2-F1
#
_cell.length_a   1.000
_cell.length_b   1.000
_cell.length_c   1.000
_cell.angle_alpha   90.00
_cell.angle_beta   90.00
_cell.angle_gamma   90.00
#
_symmetry.space_group_name_H-M   'P 1'
#
loop_
_entity.id
_entity.type
_entity.pdbx_description
1 polymer ?
#
loop_
_entity_poly.entity_id
_entity_poly.type
_entity_poly.pdbx_seq_one_letter_code
_entity_poly.pdbx_strand_id
1 'polypeptide(L)' 'MSPTPSAHTDVPVPAAEANESIRRFVRARRGLAWSAQDMAEYAVLLEIWTLAVRAEVVEAA' A
#
# COMPACT_ATOMS: atom_id res chain seq x y z
N MET A 1 -15.66 24.14 25.22
CA MET A 1 -15.35 22.70 25.14
C MET A 1 -14.52 22.50 23.88
N SER A 2 -13.30 21.98 24.01
CA SER A 2 -12.41 21.71 22.87
C SER A 2 -12.63 20.29 22.39
N PRO A 3 -12.82 20.03 21.08
CA PRO A 3 -12.92 18.66 20.60
C PRO A 3 -11.52 18.03 20.66
N THR A 4 -11.41 16.91 21.35
CA THR A 4 -10.23 16.05 21.26
C THR A 4 -10.08 15.62 19.80
N PRO A 5 -8.91 15.78 19.16
CA PRO A 5 -8.70 15.21 17.84
C PRO A 5 -8.82 13.70 17.97
N SER A 6 -9.79 13.10 17.28
CA SER A 6 -9.80 11.67 17.07
C SER A 6 -8.49 11.33 16.37
N ALA A 7 -7.58 10.70 17.11
CA ALA A 7 -6.48 9.98 16.51
C ALA A 7 -7.15 8.97 15.59
N HIS A 8 -7.18 9.26 14.29
CA HIS A 8 -7.41 8.25 13.30
C HIS A 8 -6.28 7.26 13.50
N THR A 9 -6.58 6.16 14.19
CA THR A 9 -5.74 4.98 14.18
C THR A 9 -5.68 4.58 12.72
N ASP A 10 -4.67 5.06 11.99
CA ASP A 10 -4.28 4.52 10.70
C ASP A 10 -3.91 3.07 10.98
N VAL A 11 -4.92 2.20 10.90
CA VAL A 11 -4.72 0.76 11.01
C VAL A 11 -3.71 0.40 9.92
N PRO A 12 -2.59 -0.25 10.27
CA PRO A 12 -1.61 -0.65 9.28
C PRO A 12 -2.29 -1.47 8.20
N VAL A 13 -2.10 -1.10 6.93
CA VAL A 13 -2.65 -1.84 5.80
C VAL A 13 -2.04 -3.24 5.81
N PRO A 14 -2.85 -4.32 5.87
CA PRO A 14 -2.32 -5.69 5.78
C PRO A 14 -1.55 -5.91 4.49
N ALA A 15 -0.47 -6.69 4.53
CA ALA A 15 0.36 -6.95 3.35
C ALA A 15 -0.45 -7.62 2.22
N ALA A 16 -1.43 -8.45 2.58
CA ALA A 16 -2.34 -9.06 1.62
C ALA A 16 -3.17 -8.01 0.84
N GLU A 17 -3.67 -6.98 1.53
CA GLU A 17 -4.47 -5.91 0.93
C GLU A 17 -3.61 -4.97 0.05
N ALA A 18 -2.42 -4.63 0.53
CA ALA A 18 -1.43 -3.89 -0.27
C ALA A 18 -1.04 -4.65 -1.56
N ASN A 19 -0.85 -5.97 -1.46
CA ASN A 19 -0.56 -6.81 -2.61
C ASN A 19 -1.75 -6.92 -3.59
N GLU A 20 -2.99 -6.94 -3.08
CA GLU A 20 -4.18 -6.90 -3.94
C GLU A 20 -4.25 -5.59 -4.75
N SER A 21 -3.92 -4.46 -4.10
CA SER A 21 -3.86 -3.16 -4.75
C SER A 21 -2.82 -3.14 -5.88
N ILE A 22 -1.64 -3.72 -5.66
CA ILE A 22 -0.62 -3.94 -6.70
C ILE A 22 -1.18 -4.77 -7.86
N ARG A 23 -1.82 -5.91 -7.57
CA ARG A 23 -2.38 -6.79 -8.62
C ARG A 23 -3.45 -6.08 -9.44
N ARG A 24 -4.32 -5.30 -8.80
CA ARG A 24 -5.35 -4.50 -9.46
C ARG A 24 -4.74 -3.44 -10.37
N PHE A 25 -3.73 -2.71 -9.87
CA PHE A 25 -3.00 -1.70 -10.62
C PHE A 25 -2.37 -2.27 -11.90
N VAL A 26 -1.64 -3.40 -11.77
CA VAL A 26 -0.98 -4.06 -12.91
C VAL A 26 -2.01 -4.62 -13.90
N ARG A 27 -3.09 -5.25 -13.39
CA ARG A 27 -4.15 -5.81 -14.24
C ARG A 27 -4.86 -4.73 -15.05
N ALA A 28 -5.14 -3.58 -14.46
CA ALA A 28 -5.77 -2.45 -15.15
C ALA A 28 -4.94 -1.91 -16.33
N ARG A 29 -3.62 -2.12 -16.29
CA ARG A 29 -2.65 -1.64 -17.29
C ARG A 29 -2.13 -2.73 -18.22
N ARG A 30 -2.80 -3.89 -18.26
CA ARG A 30 -2.39 -5.02 -19.10
C ARG A 30 -2.39 -4.61 -20.58
N GLY A 31 -1.25 -4.76 -21.24
CA GLY A 31 -1.08 -4.44 -22.67
C GLY A 31 -0.87 -2.96 -22.98
N LEU A 32 -0.78 -2.11 -21.95
CA LEU A 32 -0.43 -0.69 -22.10
C LEU A 32 1.05 -0.48 -21.80
N ALA A 33 1.68 0.47 -22.49
CA ALA A 33 2.99 0.97 -22.10
C ALA A 33 2.85 1.81 -20.82
N TRP A 34 3.72 1.59 -19.84
CA TRP A 34 3.70 2.34 -18.59
C TRP A 34 4.35 3.71 -18.78
N SER A 35 3.66 4.75 -18.32
CA SER A 35 4.23 6.08 -18.23
C SER A 35 5.15 6.22 -17.01
N ALA A 36 5.91 7.31 -16.95
CA ALA A 36 6.68 7.66 -15.76
C ALA A 36 5.78 7.82 -14.52
N GLN A 37 4.55 8.31 -14.70
CA GLN A 37 3.58 8.42 -13.61
C GLN A 37 3.12 7.04 -13.12
N ASP A 38 2.90 6.10 -14.02
CA ASP A 38 2.54 4.72 -13.65
C ASP A 38 3.67 4.05 -12.88
N MET A 39 4.92 4.26 -13.32
CA MET A 39 6.09 3.76 -12.59
C MET A 39 6.18 4.36 -11.17
N ALA A 40 5.90 5.66 -11.02
CA ALA A 40 5.90 6.33 -9.72
C ALA A 40 4.79 5.79 -8.80
N GLU A 41 3.58 5.64 -9.31
CA GLU A 41 2.45 5.09 -8.55
C GLU A 41 2.72 3.63 -8.15
N TYR A 42 3.30 2.83 -9.05
CA TYR A 42 3.71 1.46 -8.75
C TYR A 42 4.78 1.39 -7.66
N ALA A 43 5.77 2.30 -7.67
CA ALA A 43 6.80 2.37 -6.65
C ALA A 43 6.23 2.65 -5.25
N VAL A 44 5.24 3.56 -5.16
CA VAL A 44 4.53 3.83 -3.90
C VAL A 44 3.79 2.59 -3.40
N LEU A 45 3.10 1.86 -4.29
CA LEU A 45 2.42 0.62 -3.92
C LEU A 45 3.40 -0.44 -3.41
N LEU A 46 4.60 -0.55 -4.00
CA LEU A 46 5.65 -1.45 -3.54
C LEU A 46 6.20 -1.05 -2.17
N GLU A 47 6.38 0.25 -1.90
CA GLU A 47 6.84 0.74 -0.60
C GLU A 47 5.84 0.38 0.50
N ILE A 48 4.56 0.65 0.27
CA ILE A 48 3.48 0.30 1.22
C ILE A 48 3.48 -1.20 1.50
N TRP A 49 3.53 -2.03 0.45
CA TRP A 49 3.57 -3.49 0.63
C TRP A 49 4.81 -3.96 1.38
N THR A 50 5.99 -3.39 1.09
CA THR A 50 7.24 -3.73 1.76
C THR A 50 7.19 -3.40 3.25
N LEU A 51 6.64 -2.23 3.61
CA LEU A 51 6.46 -1.84 5.01
C LEU A 51 5.48 -2.77 5.73
N ALA A 52 4.37 -3.12 5.08
CA ALA A 52 3.38 -4.05 5.64
C ALA A 52 3.96 -5.46 5.87
N VAL A 53 4.69 -6.01 4.89
CA VAL A 53 5.36 -7.32 5.04
C VAL A 53 6.36 -7.28 6.19
N ARG A 54 7.13 -6.21 6.31
CA ARG A 54 8.11 -6.09 7.41
C ARG A 54 7.42 -6.07 8.77
N ALA A 55 6.30 -5.36 8.90
CA ALA A 55 5.52 -5.34 10.13
C ALA A 55 4.99 -6.73 10.49
N GLU A 56 4.36 -7.43 9.54
CA GLU A 56 3.84 -8.79 9.76
C GLU A 56 4.94 -9.79 10.15
N VAL A 57 6.13 -9.70 9.52
CA VAL A 57 7.27 -10.56 9.87
C VAL A 57 7.80 -10.26 11.27
N VAL A 58 7.85 -8.99 11.67
CA VAL A 58 8.30 -8.59 13.02
C VAL A 58 7.29 -9.04 14.09
N GLU A 59 5.99 -8.96 13.82
CA GLU A 59 4.94 -9.41 14.75
C GLU A 59 4.89 -10.94 14.88
N ALA A 60 5.36 -11.68 13.87
CA ALA A 60 5.36 -13.15 13.86
C ALA A 60 6.63 -13.80 14.46
N ALA A 61 7.67 -13.03 14.80
CA ALA A 61 8.97 -13.50 15.27
C ALA A 61 9.08 -13.52 16.80
#